data_AF-A0A7S1S1X6-F1
#
_entry.id   AF-A0A7S1S1X6-F1
#
_cell.length_a   1.000
_cell.length_b   1.000
_cell.length_c   1.000
_cell.angle_alpha   90.00
_cell.angle_beta   90.00
_cell.angle_gamma   90.00
#
_symmetry.space_group_name_H-M   'P 1'
#
loop_
_entity.id
_entity.type
_entity.pdbx_description
1 polymer ?
#
loop_
_entity_poly.entity_id
_entity_poly.type
_entity_poly.pdbx_seq_one_letter_code
_entity_poly.pdbx_strand_id
1 'polypeptide(L)'
;REELEARLRHCAEGLGPRLGAAGLTEHYASRMEKLRQAQCRGAADIAQAAAESRERQHLVMPETVVRIARGVACRCTAGSTLASFTRGGATLNLPIAESASFLISKLSDGNPHVVESLPCDDPIERICVCNVLKLKECLEFAEANEKMPL
;
A
#
# COMPACT_ATOMS: atom_id res chain seq x y z
N ARG A 1 -16.30 -28.05 61.27
CA ARG A 1 -17.59 -27.75 60.61
C ARG A 1 -17.79 -26.23 60.51
N GLU A 2 -17.63 -25.51 61.63
CA GLU A 2 -17.68 -24.03 61.67
C GLU A 2 -16.65 -23.33 60.78
N GLU A 3 -15.43 -23.85 60.68
CA GLU A 3 -14.38 -23.26 59.82
C GLU A 3 -14.73 -23.32 58.32
N LEU A 4 -15.44 -24.37 57.90
CA LEU A 4 -15.88 -24.51 56.51
C LEU A 4 -17.01 -23.52 56.19
N GLU A 5 -17.92 -23.30 57.15
CA GLU A 5 -19.02 -22.32 57.03
C GLU A 5 -18.49 -20.88 57.01
N ALA A 6 -17.47 -20.57 57.82
CA ALA A 6 -16.81 -19.27 57.79
C ALA A 6 -16.14 -18.98 56.44
N ARG A 7 -15.46 -19.97 55.86
CA ARG A 7 -14.84 -19.85 54.53
C ARG A 7 -15.88 -19.70 53.42
N LEU A 8 -17.00 -20.41 53.51
CA LEU A 8 -18.10 -20.29 52.54
C LEU A 8 -18.79 -18.93 52.61
N ARG A 9 -19.04 -18.39 53.80
CA ARG A 9 -19.57 -17.02 53.96
C ARG A 9 -18.64 -15.97 53.40
N HIS A 10 -17.35 -16.07 53.69
CA HIS A 10 -16.35 -15.13 53.19
C HIS A 10 -16.27 -15.14 51.65
N CYS A 11 -16.32 -16.33 51.04
CA CYS A 11 -16.40 -16.45 49.58
C CYS A 11 -17.72 -15.90 49.01
N ALA A 12 -18.85 -16.14 49.67
CA ALA A 12 -20.16 -15.64 49.24
C ALA A 12 -20.24 -14.10 49.31
N GLU A 13 -19.67 -13.49 50.35
CA GLU A 13 -19.58 -12.03 50.51
C GLU A 13 -18.65 -11.38 49.47
N GLY A 14 -17.58 -12.06 49.08
CA GLY A 14 -16.69 -11.60 48.00
C GLY A 14 -17.28 -11.74 46.59
N LEU A 15 -18.19 -12.69 46.38
CA LEU A 15 -18.84 -12.96 45.08
C LEU A 15 -20.17 -12.20 44.91
N GLY A 16 -20.89 -11.95 46.00
CA GLY A 16 -22.16 -11.23 46.02
C GLY A 16 -22.17 -9.90 45.24
N PRO A 17 -21.22 -8.98 45.46
CA PRO A 17 -21.18 -7.71 44.75
C PRO A 17 -20.78 -7.84 43.27
N ARG A 18 -20.07 -8.90 42.88
CA ARG A 18 -19.69 -9.19 41.48
C ARG A 18 -20.82 -9.88 40.69
N LEU A 19 -21.70 -10.59 41.38
CA LEU A 19 -22.88 -11.27 40.82
C LEU A 19 -24.17 -10.42 40.92
N GLY A 20 -24.14 -9.30 41.64
CA GLY A 20 -25.22 -8.34 41.70
C GLY A 20 -25.42 -7.58 40.38
N ALA A 21 -26.61 -6.97 40.23
CA ALA A 21 -26.96 -6.21 39.03
C ALA A 21 -25.92 -5.13 38.68
N ALA A 22 -25.34 -4.46 39.68
CA ALA A 22 -24.30 -3.46 39.48
C ALA A 22 -22.99 -4.06 38.89
N GLY A 23 -22.54 -5.21 39.40
CA GLY A 23 -21.35 -5.90 38.88
C GLY A 23 -21.54 -6.43 37.46
N LEU A 24 -22.76 -6.87 37.12
CA LEU A 24 -23.12 -7.22 35.75
C LEU A 24 -23.08 -6.00 34.83
N THR A 25 -23.70 -4.88 35.23
CA THR A 25 -23.69 -3.63 34.45
C THR A 25 -22.27 -3.13 34.20
N GLU A 26 -21.40 -3.16 35.20
CA GLU A 26 -20.00 -2.76 35.06
C GLU A 26 -19.22 -3.69 34.13
N HIS A 27 -19.43 -5.00 34.24
CA HIS A 27 -18.81 -5.98 33.33
C HIS A 27 -19.25 -5.76 31.87
N TYR A 28 -20.54 -5.53 31.64
CA TYR A 28 -21.05 -5.20 30.30
C TYR A 28 -20.51 -3.87 29.79
N ALA A 29 -20.43 -2.84 30.63
CA ALA A 29 -19.86 -1.55 30.26
C ALA A 29 -18.38 -1.68 29.84
N SER A 30 -17.57 -2.39 30.65
CA SER A 30 -16.17 -2.69 30.32
C SER A 30 -16.05 -3.49 29.01
N ARG A 31 -16.93 -4.48 28.79
CA ARG A 31 -16.90 -5.29 27.56
C ARG A 31 -17.29 -4.47 26.33
N MET A 32 -18.28 -3.60 26.47
CA MET A 32 -18.70 -2.67 25.41
C MET A 32 -17.60 -1.67 25.07
N GLU A 33 -16.89 -1.16 26.06
CA GLU A 33 -15.78 -0.24 25.84
C GLU A 33 -14.62 -0.92 25.09
N LYS A 34 -14.25 -2.14 25.48
CA LYS A 34 -13.28 -2.95 24.74
C LYS A 34 -13.70 -3.20 23.30
N LEU A 35 -15.00 -3.46 23.07
CA LEU A 35 -15.53 -3.66 21.73
C LEU A 35 -15.46 -2.38 20.89
N ARG A 36 -15.79 -1.21 21.46
CA ARG A 36 -15.63 0.09 20.78
C ARG A 36 -14.19 0.35 20.39
N GLN A 37 -13.24 0.12 21.32
CA GLN A 37 -11.82 0.29 21.03
C GLN A 37 -11.34 -0.63 19.91
N ALA A 38 -11.77 -1.89 19.90
CA ALA A 38 -11.45 -2.83 18.83
C ALA A 38 -12.07 -2.39 17.48
N GLN A 39 -13.29 -1.87 17.47
CA GLN A 39 -13.94 -1.33 16.27
C GLN A 39 -13.22 -0.09 15.73
N CYS A 40 -12.82 0.84 16.60
CA CYS A 40 -12.06 2.03 16.19
C CYS A 40 -10.72 1.65 15.57
N ARG A 41 -10.00 0.70 16.16
CA ARG A 41 -8.74 0.19 15.59
C ARG A 41 -8.96 -0.51 14.26
N GLY A 42 -9.93 -1.43 14.18
CA GLY A 42 -10.26 -2.11 12.93
C GLY A 42 -10.69 -1.15 11.81
N ALA A 43 -11.45 -0.09 12.14
CA ALA A 43 -11.83 0.93 11.18
C ALA A 43 -10.62 1.75 10.69
N ALA A 44 -9.68 2.07 11.58
CA ALA A 44 -8.43 2.75 11.21
C ALA A 44 -7.56 1.88 10.30
N ASP A 45 -7.40 0.60 10.61
CA ASP A 45 -6.63 -0.35 9.80
C ASP A 45 -7.22 -0.53 8.40
N ILE A 46 -8.56 -0.62 8.30
CA ILE A 46 -9.27 -0.70 7.01
C ILE A 46 -9.11 0.61 6.23
N ALA A 47 -9.23 1.76 6.89
CA ALA A 47 -9.07 3.06 6.24
C ALA A 47 -7.64 3.25 5.70
N GLN A 48 -6.63 2.83 6.46
CA GLN A 48 -5.24 2.87 6.05
C GLN A 48 -4.99 1.95 4.84
N ALA A 49 -5.45 0.70 4.91
CA ALA A 49 -5.32 -0.24 3.78
C ALA A 49 -6.03 0.28 2.52
N ALA A 50 -7.18 0.95 2.67
CA ALA A 50 -7.89 1.57 1.57
C ALA A 50 -7.13 2.78 0.97
N ALA A 51 -6.48 3.59 1.81
CA ALA A 51 -5.66 4.72 1.36
C ALA A 51 -4.42 4.25 0.57
N GLU A 52 -3.69 3.26 1.08
CA GLU A 52 -2.54 2.66 0.40
C GLU A 52 -2.95 2.01 -0.94
N SER A 53 -4.14 1.40 -0.98
CA SER A 53 -4.70 0.84 -2.21
C SER A 53 -5.05 1.94 -3.23
N ARG A 54 -5.57 3.10 -2.79
CA ARG A 54 -5.87 4.24 -3.67
C ARG A 54 -4.62 4.86 -4.29
N GLU A 55 -3.53 4.99 -3.53
CA GLU A 55 -2.26 5.49 -4.08
C GLU A 55 -1.65 4.55 -5.11
N ARG A 56 -1.80 3.23 -4.92
CA ARG A 56 -1.42 2.22 -5.93
C ARG A 56 -2.37 2.19 -7.13
N GLN A 57 -3.61 2.67 -6.97
CA GLN A 57 -4.65 2.69 -8.00
C GLN A 57 -4.70 3.99 -8.81
N HIS A 58 -3.86 4.98 -8.53
CA HIS A 58 -3.76 6.13 -9.43
C HIS A 58 -3.34 5.62 -10.80
N LEU A 59 -4.28 5.68 -11.74
CA LEU A 59 -4.09 5.26 -13.12
C LEU A 59 -3.25 6.30 -13.83
N VAL A 60 -2.31 5.84 -14.64
CA VAL A 60 -1.53 6.72 -15.52
C VAL A 60 -2.45 7.18 -16.66
N MET A 61 -2.56 8.50 -16.84
CA MET A 61 -3.30 9.18 -17.91
C MET A 61 -2.33 9.87 -18.88
N PRO A 62 -2.76 10.27 -20.09
CA PRO A 62 -1.89 10.91 -21.09
C PRO A 62 -1.13 12.15 -20.58
N GLU A 63 -1.78 13.00 -19.80
CA GLU A 63 -1.25 14.23 -19.22
C GLU A 63 -0.38 13.99 -17.98
N THR A 64 -0.32 12.75 -17.50
CA THR A 64 0.41 12.42 -16.28
C THR A 64 1.91 12.53 -16.53
N VAL A 65 2.64 13.12 -15.58
CA VAL A 65 4.10 13.18 -15.60
C VAL A 65 4.66 12.00 -14.81
N VAL A 66 5.53 11.23 -15.44
CA VAL A 66 6.07 9.99 -14.90
C VAL A 66 7.58 9.90 -15.08
N ARG A 67 8.24 9.13 -14.22
CA ARG A 67 9.66 8.75 -14.38
C ARG A 67 9.96 7.40 -13.75
N ILE A 68 11.13 6.85 -14.05
CA ILE A 68 11.62 5.67 -13.35
C ILE A 68 11.68 5.97 -11.85
N ALA A 69 11.18 5.02 -11.05
CA ALA A 69 11.05 5.19 -9.61
C ALA A 69 12.41 5.48 -8.94
N ARG A 70 12.43 6.31 -7.88
CA ARG A 70 13.68 6.63 -7.18
C ARG A 70 14.37 5.36 -6.69
N GLY A 71 15.69 5.28 -6.89
CA GLY A 71 16.48 4.11 -6.52
C GLY A 71 16.29 2.89 -7.43
N VAL A 72 15.58 3.04 -8.56
CA VAL A 72 15.50 2.03 -9.62
C VAL A 72 16.37 2.47 -10.80
N ALA A 73 17.33 1.62 -11.19
CA ALA A 73 18.06 1.79 -12.44
C ALA A 73 17.33 1.01 -13.55
N CYS A 74 17.06 1.66 -14.68
CA CYS A 74 16.46 1.02 -15.84
C CYS A 74 17.50 0.84 -16.94
N ARG A 75 17.53 -0.35 -17.56
CA ARG A 75 18.31 -0.62 -18.78
C ARG A 75 17.38 -1.23 -19.81
N CYS A 76 17.17 -0.50 -20.90
CA CYS A 76 16.42 -0.96 -22.06
C CYS A 76 16.98 -0.26 -23.30
N THR A 77 17.26 -1.03 -24.34
CA THR A 77 17.66 -0.51 -25.66
C THR A 77 16.44 -0.51 -26.56
N ALA A 78 16.27 0.52 -27.38
CA ALA A 78 15.25 0.54 -28.43
C ALA A 78 15.40 -0.66 -29.37
N GLY A 79 14.28 -1.31 -29.70
CA GLY A 79 14.23 -2.59 -30.43
C GLY A 79 14.47 -3.84 -29.56
N SER A 80 14.73 -3.70 -28.26
CA SER A 80 14.94 -4.85 -27.37
C SER A 80 13.62 -5.49 -26.95
N THR A 81 13.65 -6.81 -26.72
CA THR A 81 12.52 -7.57 -26.18
C THR A 81 12.62 -7.76 -24.66
N LEU A 82 13.60 -7.13 -24.01
CA LEU A 82 13.85 -7.23 -22.58
C LEU A 82 14.17 -5.86 -21.97
N ALA A 83 13.52 -5.55 -20.85
CA ALA A 83 13.88 -4.42 -20.01
C ALA A 83 14.30 -4.91 -18.61
N SER A 84 15.42 -4.40 -18.11
CA SER A 84 15.93 -4.73 -16.78
C SER A 84 15.77 -3.54 -15.84
N PHE A 85 15.14 -3.77 -14.70
CA PHE A 85 14.95 -2.79 -13.64
C PHE A 85 15.65 -3.27 -12.37
N THR A 86 16.64 -2.53 -11.89
CA THR A 86 17.44 -2.91 -10.73
C THR A 86 17.17 -1.98 -9.56
N ARG A 87 16.80 -2.52 -8.40
CA ARG A 87 16.59 -1.77 -7.15
C ARG A 87 17.49 -2.37 -6.07
N GLY A 88 18.51 -1.62 -5.65
CA GLY A 88 19.55 -2.16 -4.77
C GLY A 88 20.26 -3.35 -5.41
N GLY A 89 20.17 -4.54 -4.81
CA GLY A 89 20.75 -5.78 -5.33
C GLY A 89 19.80 -6.66 -6.16
N ALA A 90 18.51 -6.33 -6.22
CA ALA A 90 17.52 -7.12 -6.94
C ALA A 90 17.31 -6.58 -8.35
N THR A 91 17.23 -7.47 -9.35
CA THR A 91 16.93 -7.11 -10.74
C THR A 91 15.67 -7.82 -11.22
N LEU A 92 14.71 -7.04 -11.71
CA LEU A 92 13.51 -7.50 -12.39
C LEU A 92 13.73 -7.41 -13.89
N ASN A 93 13.69 -8.56 -14.57
CA ASN A 93 13.73 -8.64 -16.02
C ASN A 93 12.31 -8.81 -16.55
N LEU A 94 11.84 -7.85 -17.34
CA LEU A 94 10.51 -7.87 -17.95
C LEU A 94 10.64 -8.15 -19.45
N PRO A 95 10.07 -9.26 -19.94
CA PRO A 95 9.82 -9.42 -21.36
C PRO A 95 8.88 -8.31 -21.83
N ILE A 96 9.24 -7.64 -22.91
CA ILE A 96 8.47 -6.52 -23.47
C ILE A 96 8.28 -6.70 -24.98
N ALA A 97 7.22 -6.09 -25.50
CA ALA A 97 7.08 -5.93 -26.94
C ALA A 97 8.14 -4.95 -27.47
N GLU A 98 8.53 -5.13 -28.73
CA GLU A 98 9.50 -4.26 -29.40
C GLU A 98 9.02 -2.79 -29.40
N SER A 99 7.74 -2.55 -29.63
CA SER A 99 7.08 -1.24 -29.56
C SER A 99 7.27 -0.55 -28.20
N ALA A 100 7.12 -1.28 -27.10
CA ALA A 100 7.31 -0.75 -25.74
C ALA A 100 8.77 -0.38 -25.44
N SER A 101 9.75 -1.00 -26.12
CA SER A 101 11.16 -0.77 -25.87
C SER A 101 11.61 0.66 -26.17
N PHE A 102 11.02 1.31 -27.18
CA PHE A 102 11.30 2.70 -27.52
C PHE A 102 10.90 3.63 -26.38
N LEU A 103 9.68 3.46 -25.87
CA LEU A 103 9.18 4.18 -24.71
C LEU A 103 10.04 3.96 -23.46
N ILE A 104 10.35 2.70 -23.14
CA ILE A 104 11.11 2.36 -21.93
C ILE A 104 12.56 2.87 -22.03
N SER A 105 13.17 2.79 -23.22
CA SER A 105 14.49 3.35 -23.45
C SER A 105 14.50 4.87 -23.23
N LYS A 106 13.42 5.58 -23.60
CA LYS A 106 13.30 7.01 -23.34
C LYS A 106 13.19 7.32 -21.85
N LEU A 107 12.41 6.54 -21.11
CA LEU A 107 12.27 6.68 -19.65
C LEU A 107 13.56 6.34 -18.90
N SER A 108 14.45 5.53 -19.48
CA SER A 108 15.71 5.13 -18.83
C SER A 108 16.70 6.28 -18.61
N ASP A 109 16.44 7.46 -19.16
CA ASP A 109 17.20 8.69 -18.87
C ASP A 109 16.97 9.22 -17.44
N GLY A 110 15.98 8.68 -16.71
CA GLY A 110 15.66 9.04 -15.33
C GLY A 110 14.92 10.36 -15.17
N ASN A 111 14.67 11.10 -16.26
CA ASN A 111 13.99 12.39 -16.21
C ASN A 111 12.45 12.24 -16.13
N PRO A 112 11.73 13.25 -15.62
CA PRO A 112 10.28 13.33 -15.76
C PRO A 112 9.86 13.51 -17.23
N HIS A 113 8.87 12.72 -17.68
CA HIS A 113 8.25 12.84 -18.99
C HIS A 113 6.73 12.87 -18.87
N VAL A 114 6.07 13.67 -19.72
CA VAL A 114 4.61 13.58 -19.90
C VAL A 114 4.33 12.30 -20.69
N VAL A 115 3.38 11.47 -20.23
CA VAL A 115 3.07 10.18 -20.87
C VAL A 115 2.74 10.35 -22.35
N GLU A 116 1.94 11.34 -22.71
CA GLU A 116 1.60 11.64 -24.10
C GLU A 116 2.82 11.98 -24.98
N SER A 117 3.92 12.46 -24.39
CA SER A 117 5.13 12.80 -25.14
C SER A 117 6.05 11.60 -25.43
N LEU A 118 5.77 10.43 -24.84
CA LEU A 118 6.64 9.26 -24.97
C LEU A 118 6.53 8.60 -26.35
N PRO A 119 7.65 8.08 -26.90
CA PRO A 119 7.68 7.47 -28.22
C PRO A 119 6.99 6.10 -28.20
N CYS A 120 5.80 6.03 -28.79
CA CYS A 120 5.02 4.81 -28.97
C CYS A 120 3.93 5.11 -30.01
N ASP A 121 3.78 4.24 -31.01
CA ASP A 121 2.86 4.48 -32.13
C ASP A 121 1.39 4.35 -31.73
N ASP A 122 1.08 3.48 -30.76
CA ASP A 122 -0.27 3.30 -30.22
C ASP A 122 -0.44 4.06 -28.89
N PRO A 123 -1.30 5.10 -28.83
CA PRO A 123 -1.58 5.82 -27.60
C PRO A 123 -2.14 4.93 -26.47
N ILE A 124 -2.87 3.87 -26.80
CA ILE A 124 -3.42 2.94 -25.81
C ILE A 124 -2.29 2.11 -25.21
N GLU A 125 -1.44 1.53 -26.07
CA GLU A 125 -0.25 0.79 -25.64
C GLU A 125 0.62 1.66 -24.71
N ARG A 126 0.84 2.92 -25.07
CA ARG A 126 1.61 3.89 -24.28
C ARG A 126 1.12 3.97 -22.83
N ILE A 127 -0.18 4.14 -22.65
CA ILE A 127 -0.83 4.22 -21.34
C ILE A 127 -0.76 2.86 -20.63
N CYS A 128 -1.02 1.77 -21.33
CA CYS A 128 -0.97 0.42 -20.77
C CYS A 128 0.44 0.06 -20.25
N VAL A 129 1.49 0.33 -21.02
CA VAL A 129 2.88 0.09 -20.62
C VAL A 129 3.22 0.90 -19.37
N CYS A 130 2.87 2.18 -19.33
CA CYS A 130 3.13 3.01 -18.16
C CYS A 130 2.38 2.51 -16.91
N ASN A 131 1.10 2.11 -17.05
CA ASN A 131 0.33 1.53 -15.95
C ASN A 131 0.92 0.20 -15.45
N VAL A 132 1.34 -0.69 -16.35
CA VAL A 132 1.99 -1.96 -15.97
C VAL A 132 3.28 -1.70 -15.20
N LEU A 133 4.11 -0.79 -15.68
CA LEU A 133 5.37 -0.44 -15.01
C LEU A 133 5.13 0.26 -13.67
N LYS A 134 4.09 1.08 -13.55
CA LYS A 134 3.66 1.68 -12.27
C LYS A 134 3.21 0.61 -11.27
N LEU A 135 2.41 -0.37 -11.72
CA LEU A 135 1.98 -1.49 -10.90
C LEU A 135 3.15 -2.39 -10.44
N LYS A 136 4.20 -2.50 -11.25
CA LYS A 136 5.46 -3.18 -10.90
C LYS A 136 6.41 -2.31 -10.08
N GLU A 137 5.99 -1.10 -9.71
CA GLU A 137 6.79 -0.10 -9.00
C GLU A 137 8.08 0.31 -9.73
N CYS A 138 8.18 0.06 -11.03
CA CYS A 138 9.31 0.51 -11.85
C CYS A 138 9.20 2.01 -12.20
N LEU A 139 7.97 2.54 -12.15
CA LEU A 139 7.61 3.91 -12.49
C LEU A 139 6.91 4.58 -11.30
N GLU A 140 7.10 5.89 -11.18
CA GLU A 140 6.39 6.74 -10.22
C GLU A 140 5.90 8.02 -10.87
N PHE A 141 4.93 8.67 -10.20
CA PHE A 141 4.49 10.01 -10.59
C PHE A 141 5.58 11.01 -10.23
N ALA A 142 5.80 11.97 -11.12
CA ALA A 142 6.76 13.05 -10.92
C ALA A 142 6.06 14.39 -11.04
N GLU A 143 6.67 15.42 -10.45
CA GLU A 143 6.30 16.79 -10.73
C GLU A 143 7.12 17.31 -11.92
N ALA A 144 6.52 18.17 -12.75
CA ALA A 144 7.15 18.70 -13.96
C ALA A 144 8.44 19.53 -13.70
N ASN A 145 8.75 19.88 -12.44
CA ASN A 145 9.89 20.71 -12.05
C ASN A 145 10.95 20.00 -11.18
N GLU A 146 10.81 18.71 -10.89
CA GLU A 146 11.85 17.99 -10.15
C GLU A 146 12.99 17.57 -11.07
N LYS A 147 14.07 18.38 -11.12
CA LYS A 147 15.38 17.88 -11.57
C LYS A 147 16.03 17.09 -10.43
N MET A 148 16.41 15.85 -10.68
CA MET A 148 17.15 15.04 -9.71
C MET A 148 18.58 15.58 -9.52
N PRO A 149 19.11 15.63 -8.28
CA PRO A 149 20.55 15.64 -8.06
C PRO A 149 21.09 14.23 -8.36
N LEU A 150 22.23 14.20 -9.05
CA LEU A 150 22.99 13.00 -9.42
C LEU A 150 23.44 12.20 -8.20
#